data_AF-A0A929VAD0-F1
#
_entry.id   AF-A0A929VAD0-F1
#
_cell.length_a   1.000
_cell.length_b   1.000
_cell.length_c   1.000
_cell.angle_alpha   90.00
_cell.angle_beta   90.00
_cell.angle_gamma   90.00
#
_symmetry.space_group_name_H-M   'P 1'
#
loop_
_entity.id
_entity.type
_entity.pdbx_description
1 polymer ?
#
loop_
_entity_poly.entity_id
_entity_poly.type
_entity_poly.pdbx_seq_one_letter_code
_entity_poly.pdbx_strand_id
1 'polypeptide(L)'
;MDPYIYTEKPKYQPHDIEDASEFYDVIERSSLTHQLSENRPYVYWTMEIYDKSNGIKGGGGLGVLAADTRRVAEKLEVPFVVVTPFYRSESHQKITDLAQEEFSESVSPQDYGFEYIDEVFV
;
A
#
# COMPACT_ATOMS: atom_id res chain seq x y z
N MET A 1 -18.61 52.31 12.07
CA MET A 1 -19.62 51.33 11.63
C MET A 1 -18.86 50.15 11.06
N ASP A 2 -19.13 48.97 11.60
CA ASP A 2 -18.35 47.75 11.42
C ASP A 2 -18.47 47.21 9.98
N PRO A 3 -17.36 46.87 9.28
CA PRO A 3 -17.35 46.56 7.84
C PRO A 3 -17.59 45.08 7.49
N TYR A 4 -18.14 44.27 8.40
CA TYR A 4 -18.24 42.82 8.18
C TYR A 4 -19.57 42.42 7.56
N ILE A 5 -19.63 42.50 6.24
CA ILE A 5 -20.61 41.79 5.40
C ILE A 5 -20.39 40.29 5.63
N TYR A 6 -21.37 39.61 6.20
CA TYR A 6 -21.41 38.15 6.22
C TYR A 6 -21.67 37.65 4.80
N THR A 7 -20.62 37.33 4.05
CA THR A 7 -20.77 36.48 2.88
C THR A 7 -21.11 35.07 3.39
N GLU A 8 -22.23 34.53 2.93
CA GLU A 8 -22.59 33.13 3.19
C GLU A 8 -21.40 32.22 2.83
N LYS A 9 -21.06 31.27 3.70
CA LYS A 9 -20.02 30.27 3.40
C LYS A 9 -20.41 29.52 2.12
N PRO A 10 -19.47 29.31 1.17
CA PRO A 10 -19.77 28.60 -0.06
C PRO A 10 -20.33 27.21 0.28
N LYS A 11 -21.44 26.83 -0.36
CA LYS A 11 -22.01 25.49 -0.24
C LYS A 11 -21.04 24.50 -0.88
N TYR A 12 -20.73 23.46 -0.11
CA TYR A 12 -19.96 22.28 -0.47
C TYR A 12 -20.25 21.79 -1.90
N GLN A 13 -19.19 21.58 -2.69
CA GLN A 13 -19.25 20.94 -4.01
C GLN A 13 -18.31 19.72 -4.06
N PRO A 14 -18.69 18.65 -4.77
CA PRO A 14 -18.44 17.27 -4.35
C PRO A 14 -17.06 16.67 -4.68
N HIS A 15 -15.98 17.45 -4.71
CA HIS A 15 -14.64 16.93 -5.00
C HIS A 15 -13.58 17.61 -4.13
N ASP A 16 -13.61 17.32 -2.82
CA ASP A 16 -12.53 17.64 -1.89
C ASP A 16 -11.28 16.85 -2.27
N ILE A 17 -10.31 17.53 -2.85
CA ILE A 17 -8.93 17.06 -2.81
C ILE A 17 -8.48 17.31 -1.37
N GLU A 18 -8.18 16.24 -0.61
CA GLU A 18 -7.57 16.36 0.72
C GLU A 18 -6.42 17.37 0.64
N ASP A 19 -6.43 18.41 1.49
CA ASP A 19 -5.31 19.33 1.59
C ASP A 19 -4.12 18.52 2.11
N ALA A 20 -3.14 18.27 1.22
CA ALA A 20 -1.98 17.46 1.56
C ALA A 20 -1.24 18.05 2.77
N SER A 21 -1.28 19.36 2.98
CA SER A 21 -0.67 19.98 4.16
C SER A 21 -1.38 19.61 5.45
N GLU A 22 -2.72 19.62 5.48
CA GLU A 22 -3.52 19.15 6.60
C GLU A 22 -3.26 17.67 6.89
N PHE A 23 -3.18 16.83 5.86
CA PHE A 23 -2.82 15.43 6.00
C PHE A 23 -1.41 15.25 6.59
N TYR A 24 -0.42 15.99 6.10
CA TYR A 24 0.96 15.91 6.59
C TYR A 24 1.13 16.40 8.03
N ASP A 25 0.39 17.43 8.41
CA ASP A 25 0.36 17.94 9.79
C ASP A 25 -0.27 16.91 10.74
N VAL A 26 -1.35 16.26 10.32
CA VAL A 26 -2.04 15.22 11.11
C VAL A 26 -1.17 13.98 11.34
N ILE A 27 -0.39 13.54 10.34
CA ILE A 27 0.47 12.36 10.49
C ILE A 27 1.83 12.65 11.15
N GLU A 28 2.12 13.92 11.46
CA GLU A 28 3.29 14.41 12.20
C GLU A 28 4.63 13.76 11.77
N ARG A 29 4.83 13.62 10.45
CA ARG A 29 5.92 12.82 9.87
C ARG A 29 7.33 13.20 10.35
N SER A 30 7.53 14.46 10.75
CA SER A 30 8.82 14.98 11.22
C SER A 30 9.28 14.38 12.55
N SER A 31 8.36 13.94 13.43
CA SER A 31 8.72 13.32 14.72
C SER A 31 8.87 11.80 14.60
N LEU A 32 8.35 11.21 13.53
CA LEU A 32 8.25 9.77 13.34
C LEU A 32 9.61 9.06 13.33
N THR A 33 10.60 9.62 12.62
CA THR A 33 11.94 9.06 12.49
C THR A 33 12.66 8.90 13.83
N HIS A 34 12.40 9.79 14.80
CA HIS A 34 12.98 9.70 16.14
C HIS A 34 12.30 8.66 17.05
N GLN A 35 11.19 8.08 16.61
CA GLN A 35 10.42 7.08 17.36
C GLN A 35 10.57 5.66 16.80
N LEU A 36 11.16 5.50 15.60
CA LEU A 36 11.35 4.20 14.99
C LEU A 36 12.46 3.42 15.69
N SER A 37 12.18 2.14 15.93
CA SER A 37 13.13 1.18 16.48
C SER A 37 12.74 -0.22 16.01
N GLU A 38 13.60 -1.22 16.23
CA GLU A 38 13.26 -2.61 15.91
C GLU A 38 11.95 -3.08 16.58
N ASN A 39 11.66 -2.58 17.79
CA ASN A 39 10.43 -2.90 18.54
C ASN A 39 9.25 -1.99 18.18
N ARG A 40 9.47 -0.92 17.41
CA ARG A 40 8.45 0.02 16.94
C ARG A 40 8.74 0.40 15.48
N PRO A 41 8.62 -0.56 14.55
CA PRO A 41 8.90 -0.30 13.15
C PRO A 41 7.77 0.51 12.51
N TYR A 42 8.08 1.15 11.40
CA TYR A 42 7.06 1.72 10.54
C TYR A 42 6.31 0.58 9.84
N VAL A 43 5.00 0.48 10.05
CA VAL A 43 4.17 -0.57 9.44
C VAL A 43 3.49 -0.02 8.19
N TYR A 44 3.87 -0.55 7.04
CA TYR A 44 3.31 -0.19 5.74
C TYR A 44 2.28 -1.24 5.31
N TRP A 45 1.01 -0.89 5.43
CA TRP A 45 -0.10 -1.71 4.96
C TRP A 45 -0.36 -1.46 3.48
N THR A 46 -0.40 -2.53 2.69
CA THR A 46 -0.65 -2.45 1.26
C THR A 46 -1.48 -3.65 0.80
N MET A 47 -2.24 -3.45 -0.27
CA MET A 47 -2.99 -4.54 -0.91
C MET A 47 -2.09 -5.46 -1.73
N GLU A 48 -0.91 -5.01 -2.15
CA GLU A 48 0.02 -5.81 -2.93
C GLU A 48 1.47 -5.36 -2.72
N ILE A 49 2.39 -6.28 -2.96
CA ILE A 49 3.83 -6.02 -3.05
C ILE A 49 4.42 -6.88 -4.17
N TYR A 50 5.35 -6.32 -4.94
CA TYR A 50 6.14 -7.10 -5.88
C TYR A 50 7.41 -7.66 -5.22
N ASP A 51 7.34 -8.91 -4.76
CA ASP A 51 8.46 -9.63 -4.14
C ASP A 51 8.60 -11.05 -4.69
N LYS A 52 9.12 -11.12 -5.92
CA LYS A 52 9.34 -12.39 -6.63
C LYS A 52 10.24 -13.37 -5.86
N SER A 53 11.21 -12.89 -5.08
CA SER A 53 12.09 -13.75 -4.28
C SER A 53 11.34 -14.54 -3.22
N ASN A 54 10.28 -13.97 -2.65
CA ASN A 54 9.44 -14.58 -1.63
C ASN A 54 8.12 -15.13 -2.20
N GLY A 55 8.03 -15.26 -3.53
CA GLY A 55 6.83 -15.81 -4.17
C GLY A 55 5.62 -14.89 -4.20
N ILE A 56 5.77 -13.59 -3.93
CA ILE A 56 4.65 -12.65 -3.96
C ILE A 56 4.68 -11.88 -5.28
N LYS A 57 3.65 -12.09 -6.11
CA LYS A 57 3.44 -11.32 -7.33
C LYS A 57 2.54 -10.11 -7.05
N GLY A 58 3.08 -8.92 -7.27
CA GLY A 58 2.29 -7.70 -7.42
C GLY A 58 1.72 -7.60 -8.84
N GLY A 59 0.51 -7.07 -8.99
CA GLY A 59 -0.21 -6.89 -10.24
C GLY A 59 0.05 -5.56 -10.94
N GLY A 60 0.63 -4.56 -10.27
CA GLY A 60 0.87 -3.26 -10.91
C GLY A 60 1.78 -2.28 -10.16
N GLY A 61 1.56 -0.99 -10.42
CA GLY A 61 2.42 0.09 -9.93
C GLY A 61 2.40 0.27 -8.41
N LEU A 62 1.29 -0.04 -7.73
CA LEU A 62 1.21 -0.01 -6.27
C LEU A 62 2.15 -1.05 -5.66
N GLY A 63 2.10 -2.30 -6.15
CA GLY A 63 2.99 -3.36 -5.68
C GLY A 63 4.47 -3.06 -5.95
N VAL A 64 4.79 -2.42 -7.07
CA VAL A 64 6.15 -1.95 -7.38
C VAL A 64 6.59 -0.85 -6.41
N LEU A 65 5.74 0.14 -6.15
CA LEU A 65 6.05 1.24 -5.22
C LEU A 65 6.25 0.73 -3.79
N ALA A 66 5.39 -0.16 -3.31
CA ALA A 66 5.52 -0.78 -1.98
C ALA A 66 6.86 -1.53 -1.87
N ALA A 67 7.22 -2.27 -2.91
CA ALA A 67 8.45 -3.05 -2.92
C ALA A 67 9.71 -2.19 -3.05
N ASP A 68 9.67 -1.09 -3.80
CA ASP A 68 10.76 -0.11 -3.86
C ASP A 68 10.94 0.60 -2.52
N THR A 69 9.83 1.05 -1.91
CA THR A 69 9.81 1.68 -0.58
C THR A 69 10.44 0.75 0.47
N ARG A 70 10.06 -0.53 0.49
CA ARG A 70 10.68 -1.53 1.39
C ARG A 70 12.18 -1.63 1.20
N ARG A 71 12.65 -1.70 -0.05
CA ARG A 71 14.09 -1.84 -0.38
C ARG A 71 14.88 -0.58 -0.03
N VAL A 72 14.29 0.60 -0.19
CA VAL A 72 14.92 1.87 0.24
C VAL A 72 15.00 1.92 1.76
N ALA A 73 13.93 1.54 2.48
CA ALA A 73 13.94 1.47 3.94
C ALA A 73 15.03 0.52 4.47
N GLU A 74 15.17 -0.66 3.85
CA GLU A 74 16.22 -1.63 4.18
C GLU A 74 17.63 -1.04 3.99
N LYS A 75 17.90 -0.36 2.86
CA LYS A 75 19.20 0.29 2.60
C LYS A 75 19.53 1.42 3.56
N LEU A 76 18.51 2.09 4.08
CA LEU A 76 18.63 3.19 5.04
C LEU A 76 18.58 2.71 6.49
N GLU A 77 18.55 1.40 6.72
CA GLU A 77 18.45 0.79 8.05
C GLU A 77 17.26 1.31 8.86
N VAL A 78 16.16 1.66 8.16
CA VAL A 78 14.92 2.11 8.78
C VAL A 78 14.14 0.88 9.25
N PRO A 79 13.78 0.77 10.55
CA PRO A 79 12.90 -0.29 11.03
C PRO A 79 11.54 -0.22 10.32
N PHE A 80 11.27 -1.19 9.44
CA PHE A 80 10.16 -1.13 8.50
C PHE A 80 9.58 -2.53 8.25
N VAL A 81 8.26 -2.64 8.34
CA VAL A 81 7.51 -3.88 8.14
C VAL A 81 6.44 -3.62 7.08
N VAL A 82 6.36 -4.50 6.07
CA VAL A 82 5.26 -4.50 5.10
C VAL A 82 4.25 -5.57 5.48
N VAL A 83 2.97 -5.20 5.49
CA VAL A 83 1.87 -6.13 5.67
C VAL A 83 1.01 -6.12 4.41
N THR A 84 0.81 -7.30 3.83
CA THR A 84 0.04 -7.51 2.60
C THR A 84 -0.68 -8.86 2.70
N PRO A 85 -1.88 -9.00 2.11
CA PRO A 85 -2.49 -10.30 1.96
C PRO A 85 -1.67 -11.17 0.98
N PHE A 86 -1.70 -12.48 1.21
CA PHE A 86 -1.28 -13.47 0.21
C PHE A 86 -2.51 -13.90 -0.59
N TYR A 87 -2.56 -13.55 -1.88
CA TYR A 87 -3.66 -13.96 -2.75
C TYR A 87 -3.47 -15.41 -3.21
N ARG A 88 -4.46 -16.26 -2.95
CA ARG A 88 -4.43 -17.69 -3.29
C ARG A 88 -4.78 -18.00 -4.76
N SER A 89 -4.96 -16.97 -5.58
CA SER A 89 -5.28 -17.09 -7.00
C SER A 89 -4.43 -16.09 -7.78
N GLU A 90 -3.47 -16.58 -8.55
CA GLU A 90 -2.63 -15.74 -9.41
C GLU A 90 -3.26 -15.64 -10.81
N SER A 91 -3.30 -14.42 -11.36
CA SER A 91 -3.71 -14.20 -12.74
C SER A 91 -2.52 -14.35 -13.69
N HIS A 92 -2.72 -15.08 -14.77
CA HIS A 92 -1.74 -15.38 -15.79
C HIS A 92 -2.30 -15.00 -17.17
N GLN A 93 -1.41 -14.53 -18.03
CA GLN A 93 -1.76 -14.11 -19.38
C GLN A 93 -0.95 -14.93 -20.38
N LYS A 94 -1.60 -15.33 -21.49
CA LYS A 94 -0.99 -16.02 -22.61
C LYS A 94 -1.54 -15.45 -23.92
N ILE A 95 -0.72 -15.46 -24.97
CA ILE A 95 -1.19 -15.17 -26.32
C ILE A 95 -1.39 -16.48 -27.08
N THR A 96 -2.59 -16.70 -27.61
CA THR A 96 -2.96 -17.84 -28.47
C THR A 96 -3.66 -17.28 -29.70
N ASP A 97 -3.24 -17.67 -30.90
CA ASP A 97 -3.85 -17.23 -32.18
C ASP A 97 -4.04 -15.70 -32.31
N LEU A 98 -3.03 -14.92 -31.90
CA LEU A 98 -3.02 -13.44 -31.88
C LEU A 98 -4.07 -12.82 -30.93
N ALA A 99 -4.72 -13.62 -30.09
CA ALA A 99 -5.63 -13.19 -29.04
C ALA A 99 -4.99 -13.37 -27.66
N GLN A 100 -5.32 -12.47 -26.75
CA GLN A 100 -4.96 -12.59 -25.35
C GLN A 100 -5.95 -13.51 -24.63
N GLU A 101 -5.42 -14.48 -23.91
CA GLU A 101 -6.13 -15.37 -23.01
C GLU A 101 -5.65 -15.11 -21.58
N GLU A 102 -6.59 -15.10 -20.65
CA GLU A 102 -6.31 -14.98 -19.21
C GLU A 102 -6.80 -16.24 -18.50
N PHE A 103 -6.01 -16.72 -17.56
CA PHE A 103 -6.35 -17.85 -16.72
C PHE A 103 -5.82 -17.62 -15.31
N SER A 104 -6.38 -18.33 -14.35
CA SER A 104 -5.94 -18.25 -12.96
C SER A 104 -5.40 -19.56 -12.46
N GLU A 105 -4.31 -19.50 -11.71
CA GLU A 105 -3.70 -20.65 -11.04
C GLU A 105 -3.89 -20.50 -9.53
N SER A 106 -4.35 -21.57 -8.88
CA SER A 106 -4.44 -21.60 -7.43
C SER A 106 -3.05 -21.75 -6.85
N VAL A 107 -2.72 -20.92 -5.85
CA VAL A 107 -1.45 -20.97 -5.12
C VAL A 107 -1.71 -21.02 -3.62
N SER A 108 -0.82 -21.68 -2.90
CA SER A 108 -0.95 -21.89 -1.45
C SER A 108 0.19 -21.17 -0.71
N PRO A 109 -0.08 -20.38 0.34
CA PRO A 109 0.97 -19.74 1.14
C PRO A 109 2.00 -20.76 1.67
N GLN A 110 1.54 -21.97 2.01
CA GLN A 110 2.38 -23.05 2.52
C GLN A 110 3.43 -23.52 1.50
N ASP A 111 3.13 -23.47 0.20
CA ASP A 111 4.07 -23.87 -0.85
C ASP A 111 5.27 -22.91 -0.96
N TYR A 112 5.12 -21.69 -0.44
CA TYR A 112 6.17 -20.65 -0.37
C TYR A 112 6.79 -20.54 1.02
N GLY A 113 6.44 -21.43 1.95
CA GLY A 113 6.99 -21.45 3.31
C GLY A 113 6.40 -20.38 4.24
N PHE A 114 5.25 -19.80 3.92
CA PHE A 114 4.58 -18.85 4.81
C PHE A 114 3.84 -19.57 5.94
N GLU A 115 3.92 -18.97 7.13
CA GLU A 115 3.14 -19.36 8.29
C GLU A 115 1.73 -18.77 8.21
N TYR A 116 0.75 -19.57 8.58
CA TYR A 116 -0.63 -19.10 8.68
C TYR A 116 -0.80 -18.21 9.92
N ILE A 117 -1.35 -17.02 9.73
CA ILE A 117 -1.69 -16.09 10.81
C ILE A 117 -3.21 -15.98 10.93
N ASP A 118 -3.89 -15.58 9.85
CA ASP A 118 -5.33 -15.40 9.80
C ASP A 118 -5.84 -15.36 8.34
N GLU A 119 -7.16 -15.34 8.14
CA GLU A 119 -7.81 -15.07 6.86
C GLU A 119 -8.57 -13.73 6.90
N VAL A 120 -8.54 -13.00 5.79
CA VAL A 120 -9.30 -11.77 5.62
C VAL A 120 -10.58 -12.09 4.84
N PHE A 121 -11.73 -11.82 5.46
CA PHE A 121 -13.06 -11.97 4.84
C PHE A 121 -13.58 -10.60 4.39
N VAL A 122 -14.34 -10.57 3.29
CA VAL A 122 -15.02 -9.38 2.76
C VAL A 122 -16.49 -9.39 3.15
#